data_AF-A0A9E5E3K8-F1
#
_entry.id   AF-A0A9E5E3K8-F1
#
_cell.length_a   1.000
_cell.length_b   1.000
_cell.length_c   1.000
_cell.angle_alpha   90.00
_cell.angle_beta   90.00
_cell.angle_gamma   90.00
#
_symmetry.space_group_name_H-M   'P 1'
#
loop_
_entity.id
_entity.type
_entity.pdbx_description
1 polymer ?
#
loop_
_entity_poly.entity_id
_entity_poly.type
_entity_poly.pdbx_seq_one_letter_code
_entity_poly.pdbx_strand_id
1 'polypeptide(L)'
;EAQRIMEAAGYEVLVFAATGNGGRAMESLIASGLVAGVLDLTTTEWADELVGGVLTAGPERLDATARAKIPAVIAPGCLDMVNFGERASVPAKFSGRTFYQHNPQVTLMRTTPAECTELGRIIAEKINRYPAPVTVLLPRRAISIISAPGQPFHDPVADAALFTALRTHLRPDLPVREYDVAINDPLFARACAETLLAHLAASTPAR
;
A
#
# COMPACT_ATOMS: atom_id res chain seq x y z
N GLU A 1 -14.59 7.41 0.26
CA GLU A 1 -15.29 6.97 -0.99
C GLU A 1 -15.25 5.46 -1.17
N ALA A 2 -14.08 4.79 -1.21
CA ALA A 2 -14.01 3.34 -1.38
C ALA A 2 -14.88 2.56 -0.38
N GLN A 3 -14.75 2.86 0.93
CA GLN A 3 -15.59 2.28 1.99
C GLN A 3 -17.09 2.42 1.69
N ARG A 4 -17.54 3.64 1.38
CA ARG A 4 -18.94 3.94 1.06
C ARG A 4 -19.48 3.08 -0.09
N ILE A 5 -18.67 2.83 -1.12
CA ILE A 5 -19.05 2.00 -2.27
C ILE A 5 -19.16 0.52 -1.85
N MET A 6 -18.20 0.02 -1.08
CA MET A 6 -18.24 -1.36 -0.57
C MET A 6 -19.45 -1.61 0.35
N GLU A 7 -19.76 -0.66 1.25
CA GLU A 7 -20.93 -0.72 2.13
C GLU A 7 -22.24 -0.66 1.36
N ALA A 8 -22.33 0.20 0.33
CA ALA A 8 -23.50 0.25 -0.54
C ALA A 8 -23.71 -1.06 -1.33
N ALA A 9 -22.65 -1.83 -1.55
CA ALA A 9 -22.71 -3.17 -2.15
C ALA A 9 -23.01 -4.29 -1.13
N GLY A 10 -23.26 -3.95 0.15
CA GLY A 10 -23.66 -4.89 1.19
C GLY A 10 -22.51 -5.54 1.97
N TYR A 11 -21.27 -5.03 1.83
CA TYR A 11 -20.13 -5.51 2.60
C TYR A 11 -19.91 -4.67 3.87
N GLU A 12 -19.58 -5.33 4.97
CA GLU A 12 -19.01 -4.66 6.14
C GLU A 12 -17.54 -4.34 5.87
N VAL A 13 -17.12 -3.10 6.18
CA VAL A 13 -15.75 -2.63 5.93
C VAL A 13 -15.04 -2.33 7.24
N LEU A 14 -13.91 -2.99 7.45
CA LEU A 14 -13.03 -2.74 8.58
C LEU A 14 -11.78 -1.99 8.09
N VAL A 15 -11.52 -0.83 8.69
CA VAL A 15 -10.39 0.03 8.32
C VAL A 15 -9.28 -0.12 9.35
N PHE A 16 -8.07 -0.36 8.87
CA PHE A 16 -6.87 -0.51 9.68
C PHE A 16 -5.90 0.63 9.41
N ALA A 17 -5.44 1.32 10.46
CA ALA A 17 -4.38 2.30 10.33
C ALA A 17 -3.04 1.56 10.10
N ALA A 18 -2.31 1.91 9.03
CA ALA A 18 -1.06 1.24 8.64
C ALA A 18 0.13 1.66 9.54
N THR A 19 0.03 1.37 10.83
CA THR A 19 1.00 1.72 11.88
C THR A 19 1.80 0.51 12.37
N GLY A 20 1.94 -0.52 11.53
CA GLY A 20 2.52 -1.82 11.85
C GLY A 20 1.55 -2.73 12.59
N ASN A 21 0.97 -2.24 13.70
CA ASN A 21 -0.06 -2.95 14.45
C ASN A 21 -1.33 -3.15 13.62
N GLY A 22 -1.76 -2.15 12.84
CA GLY A 22 -2.97 -2.29 12.03
C GLY A 22 -2.80 -3.29 10.89
N GLY A 23 -1.66 -3.29 10.19
CA GLY A 23 -1.34 -4.34 9.22
C GLY A 23 -1.36 -5.73 9.85
N ARG A 24 -0.70 -5.93 10.99
CA ARG A 24 -0.74 -7.23 11.71
C ARG A 24 -2.14 -7.63 12.14
N ALA A 25 -2.96 -6.69 12.60
CA ALA A 25 -4.34 -6.96 12.98
C ALA A 25 -5.18 -7.38 11.76
N MET A 26 -5.03 -6.69 10.63
CA MET A 26 -5.67 -7.05 9.37
C MET A 26 -5.25 -8.44 8.90
N GLU A 27 -3.95 -8.76 8.88
CA GLU A 27 -3.42 -10.08 8.52
C GLU A 27 -3.98 -11.18 9.43
N SER A 28 -4.06 -10.93 10.74
CA SER A 28 -4.64 -11.87 11.71
C SER A 28 -6.12 -12.12 11.44
N LEU A 29 -6.87 -11.08 11.10
CA LEU A 29 -8.29 -11.20 10.77
C LEU A 29 -8.49 -11.96 9.45
N ILE A 30 -7.65 -11.70 8.44
CA ILE A 30 -7.65 -12.46 7.19
C ILE A 30 -7.40 -13.95 7.47
N ALA A 31 -6.40 -14.26 8.29
CA ALA A 31 -6.06 -15.63 8.66
C ALA A 31 -7.18 -16.35 9.42
N SER A 32 -8.06 -15.62 10.12
CA SER A 32 -9.23 -16.21 10.80
C SER A 32 -10.34 -16.67 9.85
N GLY A 33 -10.28 -16.33 8.56
CA GLY A 33 -11.28 -16.67 7.56
C GLY A 33 -12.52 -15.77 7.56
N LEU A 34 -12.51 -14.68 8.34
CA LEU A 34 -13.63 -13.72 8.42
C LEU A 34 -13.62 -12.66 7.30
N VAL A 35 -12.54 -12.58 6.50
CA VAL A 35 -12.38 -11.56 5.46
C VAL A 35 -12.62 -12.16 4.08
N ALA A 36 -13.55 -11.58 3.32
CA ALA A 36 -13.89 -12.03 1.97
C ALA A 36 -12.98 -11.44 0.86
N GLY A 37 -12.36 -10.29 1.11
CA GLY A 37 -11.46 -9.63 0.16
C GLY A 37 -10.77 -8.40 0.78
N VAL A 38 -9.73 -7.90 0.13
CA VAL A 38 -8.84 -6.86 0.72
C VAL A 38 -8.64 -5.68 -0.22
N LEU A 39 -8.82 -4.46 0.29
CA LEU A 39 -8.31 -3.22 -0.31
C LEU A 39 -7.04 -2.80 0.46
N ASP A 40 -5.88 -3.22 -0.02
CA ASP A 40 -4.60 -2.88 0.63
C ASP A 40 -3.99 -1.64 -0.05
N LEU A 41 -4.57 -0.47 0.26
CA LEU A 41 -4.26 0.77 -0.44
C LEU A 41 -3.03 1.49 0.13
N THR A 42 -2.64 1.18 1.37
CA THR A 42 -1.55 1.84 2.08
C THR A 42 -0.56 0.79 2.58
N THR A 43 0.48 0.56 1.79
CA THR A 43 1.51 -0.47 2.03
C THR A 43 2.77 0.10 2.71
N THR A 44 2.69 1.31 3.27
CA THR A 44 3.78 2.06 3.94
C THR A 44 4.57 1.27 4.98
N GLU A 45 3.97 0.27 5.62
CA GLU A 45 4.62 -0.58 6.62
C GLU A 45 5.83 -1.32 6.05
N TRP A 46 5.89 -1.51 4.71
CA TRP A 46 7.07 -2.03 4.01
C TRP A 46 8.23 -1.04 3.94
N ALA A 47 7.96 0.26 3.84
CA ALA A 47 9.02 1.28 3.89
C ALA A 47 9.70 1.28 5.25
N ASP A 48 8.90 1.15 6.31
CA ASP A 48 9.39 0.99 7.68
C ASP A 48 10.18 -0.32 7.87
N GLU A 49 9.67 -1.45 7.38
CA GLU A 49 10.38 -2.74 7.48
C GLU A 49 11.73 -2.71 6.74
N LEU A 50 11.75 -2.19 5.51
CA LEU A 50 12.94 -2.18 4.67
C LEU A 50 14.04 -1.26 5.23
N VAL A 51 13.65 -0.04 5.63
CA VAL A 51 14.61 1.02 5.97
C VAL A 51 14.94 1.03 7.47
N GLY A 52 14.08 0.44 8.31
CA GLY A 52 14.22 0.42 9.76
C GLY A 52 13.47 1.56 10.45
N GLY A 53 12.24 1.85 9.98
CA GLY A 53 11.27 2.70 10.66
C GLY A 53 10.60 1.99 11.85
N VAL A 54 9.71 2.70 12.54
CA VAL A 54 9.11 2.24 13.82
C VAL A 54 7.73 1.61 13.65
N LEU A 55 7.05 1.82 12.52
CA LEU A 55 5.69 1.36 12.23
C LEU A 55 5.69 0.16 11.26
N THR A 56 6.67 -0.74 11.40
CA THR A 56 6.72 -1.96 10.60
C THR A 56 5.65 -2.98 11.00
N ALA A 57 5.06 -3.66 10.02
CA ALA A 57 4.20 -4.83 10.22
C ALA A 57 4.97 -6.18 10.20
N GLY A 58 6.27 -6.15 9.93
CA GLY A 58 7.15 -7.32 9.83
C GLY A 58 7.22 -7.93 8.43
N PRO A 59 8.13 -8.90 8.21
CA PRO A 59 8.45 -9.41 6.88
C PRO A 59 7.36 -10.30 6.27
N GLU A 60 6.35 -10.69 7.04
CA GLU A 60 5.19 -11.47 6.58
C GLU A 60 4.05 -10.61 6.04
N ARG A 61 4.19 -9.27 6.06
CA ARG A 61 3.16 -8.38 5.54
C ARG A 61 2.80 -8.72 4.09
N LEU A 62 1.51 -8.71 3.76
CA LEU A 62 0.86 -9.16 2.52
C LEU A 62 0.72 -10.69 2.36
N ASP A 63 1.14 -11.52 3.32
CA ASP A 63 1.14 -12.98 3.14
C ASP A 63 -0.19 -13.65 3.50
N ALA A 64 -0.96 -13.13 4.46
CA ALA A 64 -2.22 -13.75 4.88
C ALA A 64 -3.25 -13.78 3.75
N THR A 65 -3.31 -12.73 2.92
CA THR A 65 -4.20 -12.68 1.76
C THR A 65 -3.92 -13.82 0.77
N ALA A 66 -2.64 -14.08 0.50
CA ALA A 66 -2.22 -15.21 -0.35
C ALA A 66 -2.63 -16.55 0.26
N ARG A 67 -2.41 -16.73 1.57
CA ARG A 67 -2.74 -17.96 2.31
C ARG A 67 -4.25 -18.20 2.38
N ALA A 68 -5.04 -17.15 2.60
CA ALA A 68 -6.49 -17.19 2.67
C ALA A 68 -7.15 -17.36 1.29
N LYS A 69 -6.41 -17.15 0.20
CA LYS A 69 -6.88 -17.28 -1.19
C LYS A 69 -8.09 -16.39 -1.47
N ILE A 70 -8.03 -15.15 -0.98
CA ILE A 70 -9.10 -14.16 -1.16
C ILE A 70 -8.68 -13.08 -2.16
N PRO A 71 -9.65 -12.51 -2.90
CA PRO A 71 -9.35 -11.46 -3.87
C PRO A 71 -8.82 -10.18 -3.22
N ALA A 72 -7.99 -9.45 -3.96
CA ALA A 72 -7.38 -8.23 -3.45
C ALA A 72 -7.18 -7.13 -4.50
N VAL A 73 -7.14 -5.89 -4.04
CA VAL A 73 -6.63 -4.74 -4.79
C VAL A 73 -5.53 -4.10 -3.97
N ILE A 74 -4.36 -3.90 -4.59
CA ILE A 74 -3.19 -3.35 -3.91
C ILE A 74 -2.83 -2.00 -4.53
N ALA A 75 -2.47 -1.02 -3.70
CA ALA A 75 -1.90 0.25 -4.14
C ALA A 75 -0.64 0.63 -3.34
N PRO A 76 0.27 1.43 -3.92
CA PRO A 76 1.55 1.78 -3.30
C PRO A 76 1.44 2.95 -2.30
N GLY A 77 0.29 3.12 -1.64
CA GLY A 77 0.03 4.30 -0.82
C GLY A 77 1.02 4.48 0.30
N CYS A 78 1.48 5.72 0.45
CA CYS A 78 2.45 6.17 1.45
C CYS A 78 3.83 5.47 1.42
N LEU A 79 4.20 4.75 0.35
CA LEU A 79 5.57 4.21 0.22
C LEU A 79 6.64 5.29 0.01
N ASP A 80 6.24 6.56 -0.08
CA ASP A 80 7.12 7.72 -0.05
C ASP A 80 7.66 8.04 1.35
N MET A 81 7.20 7.39 2.42
CA MET A 81 7.60 7.74 3.78
C MET A 81 8.00 6.54 4.64
N VAL A 82 9.04 6.75 5.45
CA VAL A 82 9.45 5.91 6.58
C VAL A 82 9.11 6.65 7.87
N ASN A 83 8.50 5.96 8.82
CA ASN A 83 8.03 6.58 10.06
C ASN A 83 9.07 6.45 11.17
N PHE A 84 9.30 7.56 11.87
CA PHE A 84 10.09 7.61 13.11
C PHE A 84 9.31 8.36 14.19
N GLY A 85 9.83 8.28 15.41
CA GLY A 85 9.37 9.10 16.53
C GLY A 85 9.77 10.58 16.39
N GLU A 86 10.09 11.19 17.52
CA GLU A 86 10.58 12.56 17.60
C GLU A 86 11.82 12.77 16.71
N ARG A 87 12.03 14.00 16.22
CA ARG A 87 13.14 14.28 15.29
C ARG A 87 14.51 13.87 15.83
N ALA A 88 14.69 14.00 17.15
CA ALA A 88 15.92 13.64 17.86
C ALA A 88 16.14 12.12 17.99
N SER A 89 15.09 11.30 17.89
CA SER A 89 15.20 9.84 17.95
C SER A 89 15.57 9.21 16.60
N VAL A 90 15.59 9.99 15.51
CA VAL A 90 15.95 9.48 14.18
C VAL A 90 17.43 9.07 14.17
N PRO A 91 17.78 7.84 13.76
CA PRO A 91 19.16 7.37 13.73
C PRO A 91 20.09 8.28 12.92
N ALA A 92 21.29 8.56 13.46
CA ALA A 92 22.27 9.46 12.85
C ALA A 92 22.68 9.07 11.43
N LYS A 93 22.62 7.78 11.07
CA LYS A 93 22.88 7.30 9.69
C LYS A 93 21.95 7.92 8.63
N PHE A 94 20.81 8.48 9.04
CA PHE A 94 19.88 9.18 8.17
C PHE A 94 20.11 10.70 8.15
N SER A 95 21.23 11.20 8.71
CA SER A 95 21.61 12.60 8.57
C SER A 95 21.72 12.97 7.09
N GLY A 96 20.99 14.00 6.65
CA GLY A 96 20.96 14.44 5.25
C GLY A 96 19.78 13.92 4.44
N ARG A 97 18.90 13.10 5.03
CA ARG A 97 17.62 12.72 4.41
C ARG A 97 16.60 13.85 4.51
N THR A 98 15.61 13.83 3.63
CA THR A 98 14.47 14.77 3.67
C THR A 98 13.49 14.31 4.74
N PHE A 99 13.22 15.19 5.71
CA PHE A 99 12.31 14.93 6.81
C PHE A 99 11.10 15.85 6.75
N TYR A 100 9.96 15.34 7.18
CA TYR A 100 8.74 16.10 7.42
C TYR A 100 8.29 15.86 8.86
N GLN A 101 8.25 16.92 9.67
CA GLN A 101 7.77 16.81 11.04
C GLN A 101 6.24 16.87 11.02
N HIS A 102 5.59 15.71 11.14
CA HIS A 102 4.14 15.63 11.12
C HIS A 102 3.54 16.20 12.41
N ASN A 103 4.15 15.88 13.55
CA ASN A 103 3.85 16.45 14.85
C ASN A 103 5.10 16.33 15.76
N PRO A 104 5.08 16.83 17.02
CA PRO A 104 6.25 16.75 17.90
C PRO A 104 6.78 15.33 18.14
N GLN A 105 5.90 14.31 18.06
CA GLN A 105 6.20 12.91 18.35
C GLN A 105 6.46 12.06 17.09
N VAL A 106 6.18 12.58 15.89
CA VAL A 106 6.23 11.81 14.64
C VAL A 106 6.98 12.59 13.57
N THR A 107 8.06 11.97 13.09
CA THR A 107 8.86 12.47 11.97
C THR A 107 8.78 11.47 10.83
N LEU A 108 8.40 11.95 9.66
CA LEU A 108 8.42 11.18 8.42
C LEU A 108 9.74 11.44 7.70
N MET A 109 10.29 10.41 7.06
CA MET A 109 11.49 10.50 6.23
C MET A 109 11.17 10.06 4.81
N ARG A 110 11.50 10.87 3.81
CA ARG A 110 11.23 10.56 2.39
C ARG A 110 12.06 9.37 1.94
N THR A 111 11.44 8.32 1.40
CA THR A 111 12.14 7.22 0.73
C THR A 111 12.85 7.71 -0.54
N THR A 112 14.00 7.12 -0.85
CA THR A 112 14.81 7.42 -2.04
C THR A 112 14.34 6.61 -3.26
N PRO A 113 14.77 6.96 -4.48
CA PRO A 113 14.53 6.11 -5.66
C PRO A 113 15.05 4.67 -5.54
N ALA A 114 16.20 4.46 -4.88
CA ALA A 114 16.76 3.12 -4.66
C ALA A 114 15.90 2.30 -3.69
N GLU A 115 15.48 2.90 -2.58
CA GLU A 115 14.54 2.27 -1.64
C GLU A 115 13.19 2.01 -2.31
N CYS A 116 12.67 2.93 -3.12
CA CYS A 116 11.44 2.76 -3.89
C CYS A 116 11.51 1.60 -4.90
N THR A 117 12.66 1.41 -5.56
CA THR A 117 12.90 0.27 -6.45
C THR A 117 12.79 -1.04 -5.66
N GLU A 118 13.43 -1.10 -4.50
CA GLU A 118 13.43 -2.29 -3.65
C GLU A 118 12.05 -2.57 -3.05
N LEU A 119 11.31 -1.53 -2.64
CA LEU A 119 9.92 -1.65 -2.18
C LEU A 119 9.02 -2.22 -3.29
N GLY A 120 9.18 -1.73 -4.52
CA GLY A 120 8.43 -2.25 -5.67
C GLY A 120 8.73 -3.73 -5.93
N ARG A 121 9.99 -4.14 -5.84
CA ARG A 121 10.41 -5.55 -5.96
C ARG A 121 9.77 -6.42 -4.87
N ILE A 122 9.89 -6.01 -3.60
CA ILE A 122 9.35 -6.76 -2.45
C ILE A 122 7.83 -6.94 -2.59
N ILE A 123 7.10 -5.86 -2.84
CA ILE A 123 5.63 -5.92 -2.96
C ILE A 123 5.23 -6.80 -4.14
N ALA A 124 5.90 -6.69 -5.28
CA ALA A 124 5.63 -7.55 -6.43
C ALA A 124 5.84 -9.04 -6.08
N GLU A 125 6.93 -9.40 -5.40
CA GLU A 125 7.21 -10.77 -4.96
C GLU A 125 6.14 -11.31 -4.02
N LYS A 126 5.61 -10.47 -3.11
CA LYS A 126 4.48 -10.85 -2.25
C LYS A 126 3.23 -11.16 -3.08
N ILE A 127 2.85 -10.24 -3.97
CA ILE A 127 1.64 -10.32 -4.79
C ILE A 127 1.71 -11.51 -5.77
N ASN A 128 2.89 -11.83 -6.30
CA ASN A 128 3.10 -12.95 -7.21
C ASN A 128 2.69 -14.31 -6.63
N ARG A 129 2.55 -14.41 -5.30
CA ARG A 129 2.13 -15.63 -4.60
C ARG A 129 0.61 -15.76 -4.45
N TYR A 130 -0.15 -14.75 -4.89
CA TYR A 130 -1.60 -14.73 -4.70
C TYR A 130 -2.26 -15.72 -5.67
N PRO A 131 -3.05 -16.68 -5.16
CA PRO A 131 -3.76 -17.66 -6.00
C PRO A 131 -5.16 -17.19 -6.41
N ALA A 132 -5.68 -16.16 -5.76
CA ALA A 132 -6.98 -15.53 -6.06
C ALA A 132 -6.79 -14.25 -6.89
N PRO A 133 -7.86 -13.74 -7.54
CA PRO A 133 -7.77 -12.54 -8.36
C PRO A 133 -7.18 -11.34 -7.60
N VAL A 134 -6.14 -10.73 -8.18
CA VAL A 134 -5.50 -9.54 -7.64
C VAL A 134 -5.27 -8.51 -8.74
N THR A 135 -5.39 -7.24 -8.41
CA THR A 135 -5.05 -6.14 -9.33
C THR A 135 -4.25 -5.07 -8.60
N VAL A 136 -3.18 -4.60 -9.22
CA VAL A 136 -2.40 -3.47 -8.72
C VAL A 136 -2.88 -2.18 -9.38
N LEU A 137 -3.26 -1.20 -8.58
CA LEU A 137 -3.70 0.12 -9.05
C LEU A 137 -2.64 1.16 -8.73
N LEU A 138 -2.21 1.93 -9.73
CA LEU A 138 -1.14 2.93 -9.60
C LEU A 138 -1.70 4.35 -9.80
N PRO A 139 -1.65 5.23 -8.77
CA PRO A 139 -2.01 6.64 -8.91
C PRO A 139 -0.81 7.44 -9.39
N ARG A 140 -0.81 7.87 -10.66
CA ARG A 140 0.36 8.45 -11.33
C ARG A 140 0.77 9.84 -10.83
N ARG A 141 -0.11 10.58 -10.14
CA ARG A 141 0.19 11.96 -9.72
C ARG A 141 0.73 12.08 -8.30
N ALA A 142 0.36 11.18 -7.39
CA ALA A 142 0.84 11.15 -6.01
C ALA A 142 0.41 9.84 -5.32
N ILE A 143 1.29 9.29 -4.48
CA ILE A 143 1.00 8.12 -3.62
C ILE A 143 0.71 8.51 -2.16
N SER A 144 0.85 9.78 -1.81
CA SER A 144 0.39 10.37 -0.55
C SER A 144 0.01 11.84 -0.75
N ILE A 145 -0.63 12.45 0.25
CA ILE A 145 -0.92 13.90 0.23
C ILE A 145 0.37 14.71 0.10
N ILE A 146 1.42 14.31 0.83
CA ILE A 146 2.68 15.05 0.90
C ILE A 146 3.66 14.70 -0.25
N SER A 147 3.34 13.72 -1.09
CA SER A 147 4.09 13.39 -2.31
C SER A 147 3.58 14.11 -3.57
N ALA A 148 2.46 14.84 -3.47
CA ALA A 148 1.87 15.56 -4.58
C ALA A 148 2.76 16.73 -5.08
N PRO A 149 2.63 17.17 -6.34
CA PRO A 149 3.39 18.31 -6.86
C PRO A 149 3.34 19.53 -5.93
N GLY A 150 4.53 20.07 -5.61
CA GLY A 150 4.69 21.21 -4.70
C GLY A 150 4.69 20.87 -3.21
N GLN A 151 4.55 19.59 -2.84
CA GLN A 151 4.61 19.13 -1.44
C GLN A 151 6.02 18.63 -1.05
N PRO A 152 6.33 18.54 0.26
CA PRO A 152 7.68 18.26 0.73
C PRO A 152 8.30 16.94 0.24
N PHE A 153 7.48 15.92 -0.03
CA PHE A 153 7.93 14.59 -0.47
C PHE A 153 7.72 14.36 -1.96
N HIS A 154 7.42 15.41 -2.74
CA HIS A 154 7.31 15.31 -4.18
C HIS A 154 8.64 14.90 -4.81
N ASP A 155 8.67 13.70 -5.37
CA ASP A 155 9.84 13.15 -6.08
C ASP A 155 9.35 12.24 -7.21
N PRO A 156 9.20 12.76 -8.44
CA PRO A 156 8.73 11.97 -9.57
C PRO A 156 9.73 10.88 -9.99
N VAL A 157 11.01 10.99 -9.63
CA VAL A 157 12.02 9.97 -9.92
C VAL A 157 11.82 8.77 -9.00
N ALA A 158 11.56 9.00 -7.71
CA ALA A 158 11.26 7.94 -6.76
C ALA A 158 9.96 7.20 -7.11
N ASP A 159 8.91 7.93 -7.47
CA ASP A 159 7.62 7.35 -7.86
C ASP A 159 7.75 6.54 -9.17
N ALA A 160 8.51 7.04 -10.15
CA ALA A 160 8.80 6.30 -11.38
C ALA A 160 9.60 5.02 -11.13
N ALA A 161 10.57 5.06 -10.21
CA ALA A 161 11.35 3.91 -9.80
C ALA A 161 10.46 2.83 -9.16
N LEU A 162 9.56 3.23 -8.24
CA LEU A 162 8.60 2.34 -7.60
C LEU A 162 7.67 1.66 -8.62
N PHE A 163 7.05 2.45 -9.51
CA PHE A 163 6.11 1.91 -10.49
C PHE A 163 6.79 1.01 -11.52
N THR A 164 8.03 1.35 -11.90
CA THR A 164 8.82 0.52 -12.82
C THR A 164 9.17 -0.81 -12.16
N ALA A 165 9.66 -0.80 -10.92
CA ALA A 165 9.96 -2.02 -10.19
C ALA A 165 8.72 -2.92 -10.04
N LEU A 166 7.56 -2.36 -9.69
CA LEU A 166 6.30 -3.12 -9.65
C LEU A 166 6.00 -3.78 -11.00
N ARG A 167 6.02 -3.04 -12.10
CA ARG A 167 5.76 -3.60 -13.44
C ARG A 167 6.76 -4.66 -13.87
N THR A 168 8.04 -4.47 -13.54
CA THR A 168 9.12 -5.39 -13.92
C THR A 168 9.05 -6.70 -13.15
N HIS A 169 8.71 -6.66 -11.86
CA HIS A 169 8.78 -7.82 -10.98
C HIS A 169 7.45 -8.54 -10.79
N LEU A 170 6.31 -7.93 -11.14
CA LEU A 170 5.01 -8.62 -11.13
C LEU A 170 4.98 -9.69 -12.23
N ARG A 171 4.29 -10.81 -11.98
CA ARG A 171 4.03 -11.79 -13.02
C ARG A 171 3.27 -11.11 -14.18
N PRO A 172 3.58 -11.44 -15.43
CA PRO A 172 3.00 -10.74 -16.60
C PRO A 172 1.49 -10.95 -16.77
N ASP A 173 0.90 -11.97 -16.12
CA ASP A 173 -0.54 -12.23 -16.13
C ASP A 173 -1.33 -11.34 -15.15
N LEU A 174 -0.65 -10.68 -14.20
CA LEU A 174 -1.31 -9.86 -13.20
C LEU A 174 -1.66 -8.46 -13.76
N PRO A 175 -2.92 -8.03 -13.67
CA PRO A 175 -3.32 -6.73 -14.17
C PRO A 175 -2.74 -5.60 -13.31
N VAL A 176 -2.07 -4.66 -13.98
CA VAL A 176 -1.64 -3.37 -13.43
C VAL A 176 -2.44 -2.28 -14.14
N ARG A 177 -3.18 -1.48 -13.38
CA ARG A 177 -4.02 -0.39 -13.92
C ARG A 177 -3.50 0.95 -13.42
N GLU A 178 -3.28 1.87 -14.34
CA GLU A 178 -2.75 3.19 -14.02
C GLU A 178 -3.84 4.25 -14.15
N TYR A 179 -3.85 5.20 -13.22
CA TYR A 179 -4.81 6.31 -13.21
C TYR A 179 -4.04 7.62 -13.09
N ASP A 180 -4.33 8.58 -13.98
CA ASP A 180 -3.71 9.92 -13.95
C ASP A 180 -4.34 10.82 -12.89
N VAL A 181 -4.27 10.38 -11.63
CA VAL A 181 -4.81 11.06 -10.45
C VAL A 181 -3.90 10.81 -9.25
N ALA A 182 -4.13 11.54 -8.16
CA ALA A 182 -3.52 11.26 -6.86
C ALA A 182 -4.27 10.12 -6.15
N ILE A 183 -3.62 9.42 -5.23
CA ILE A 183 -4.24 8.31 -4.48
C ILE A 183 -5.50 8.74 -3.70
N ASN A 184 -5.54 9.99 -3.23
CA ASN A 184 -6.65 10.58 -2.49
C ASN A 184 -7.82 11.03 -3.39
N ASP A 185 -7.69 10.95 -4.71
CA ASP A 185 -8.74 11.33 -5.63
C ASP A 185 -9.95 10.37 -5.52
N PRO A 186 -11.20 10.88 -5.42
CA PRO A 186 -12.39 10.04 -5.38
C PRO A 186 -12.49 9.04 -6.55
N LEU A 187 -11.97 9.39 -7.73
CA LEU A 187 -11.93 8.50 -8.89
C LEU A 187 -11.03 7.29 -8.65
N PHE A 188 -9.88 7.49 -7.99
CA PHE A 188 -8.98 6.39 -7.62
C PHE A 188 -9.65 5.47 -6.59
N ALA A 189 -10.22 6.05 -5.54
CA ALA A 189 -10.92 5.30 -4.51
C ALA A 189 -12.10 4.48 -5.06
N ARG A 190 -12.84 5.05 -6.02
CA ARG A 190 -13.89 4.34 -6.76
C ARG A 190 -13.35 3.16 -7.56
N ALA A 191 -12.29 3.39 -8.34
CA ALA A 191 -11.66 2.34 -9.13
C ALA A 191 -11.18 1.16 -8.27
N CYS A 192 -10.62 1.44 -7.08
CA CYS A 192 -10.24 0.40 -6.12
C CYS A 192 -11.44 -0.44 -5.68
N ALA A 193 -12.52 0.19 -5.22
CA ALA A 193 -13.71 -0.51 -4.74
C ALA A 193 -14.40 -1.31 -5.85
N GLU A 194 -14.63 -0.70 -7.01
CA GLU A 194 -15.27 -1.36 -8.16
C GLU A 194 -14.45 -2.55 -8.68
N THR A 195 -13.11 -2.43 -8.66
CA THR A 195 -12.23 -3.56 -9.03
C THR A 195 -12.33 -4.71 -8.03
N LEU A 196 -12.36 -4.44 -6.72
CA LEU A 196 -12.52 -5.50 -5.73
C LEU A 196 -13.90 -6.15 -5.81
N LEU A 197 -14.96 -5.38 -5.99
CA LEU A 197 -16.32 -5.91 -6.16
C LEU A 197 -16.40 -6.84 -7.38
N ALA A 198 -15.75 -6.49 -8.49
CA ALA A 198 -15.66 -7.37 -9.66
C ALA A 198 -14.95 -8.69 -9.34
N HIS A 199 -13.86 -8.66 -8.59
CA HIS A 199 -13.15 -9.87 -8.15
C HIS A 199 -14.00 -10.74 -7.22
N LEU A 200 -14.71 -10.12 -6.28
CA LEU A 200 -15.61 -10.82 -5.34
C LEU A 200 -16.78 -11.49 -6.08
N ALA A 201 -17.36 -10.82 -7.07
CA ALA A 201 -18.42 -11.39 -7.91
C ALA A 201 -17.93 -12.60 -8.72
N ALA A 202 -16.71 -12.53 -9.27
CA ALA A 202 -16.10 -13.63 -10.02
C ALA A 202 -15.68 -14.81 -9.13
N SER A 203 -15.42 -14.57 -7.85
CA SER A 203 -14.95 -15.59 -6.89
C SER A 203 -16.10 -16.33 -6.18
N THR A 204 -17.34 -15.84 -6.32
CA THR A 204 -18.52 -16.50 -5.75
C THR A 204 -18.99 -17.59 -6.72
N PRO A 205 -19.01 -18.88 -6.34
CA PRO A 205 -19.60 -19.90 -7.19
C PRO A 205 -21.07 -19.57 -7.45
N ALA A 206 -21.52 -19.75 -8.69
CA ALA A 206 -22.93 -19.61 -9.05
C ALA A 206 -23.76 -20.46 -8.06
N ARG A 207 -24.65 -19.79 -7.32
CA ARG A 207 -25.59 -20.46 -6.42
C ARG A 207 -26.59 -21.31 -7.21
#